data_AF-A0ABD5DU20-F1
#
_entry.id   AF-A0ABD5DU20-F1
#
_cell.length_a   1.000
_cell.length_b   1.000
_cell.length_c   1.000
_cell.angle_alpha   90.00
_cell.angle_beta   90.00
_cell.angle_gamma   90.00
#
_symmetry.space_group_name_H-M   'P 1'
#
loop_
_entity.id
_entity.type
_entity.pdbx_description
1 polymer ?
#
loop_
_entity_poly.entity_id
_entity_poly.type
_entity_poly.pdbx_seq_one_letter_code
_entity_poly.pdbx_strand_id
1 'polypeptide(L)'
;SKTAQQAIEVSIVNYLWPSLTVLAFVIFRELKFNVFIILGLLISISGIIFIQTGNGDFSLGRVVDNFHSNPLSYILAFIGAIIWAFYCVLTKKMGKGQNPISIFFLGVALTLWLKLLFSGQVSLPSLDLNTILSLIVASAAIGLGYAAWNIGIIHGNITMLVVASYFTPIISSLLAMLVLQTELSILSLIHIL
;
A
#
# COMPACT_ATOMS: atom_id res chain seq x y z
N SER A 1 -18.81 14.05 7.25
CA SER A 1 -18.00 13.32 6.26
C SER A 1 -16.55 13.78 6.38
N LYS A 2 -15.72 13.02 7.12
CA LYS A 2 -14.26 13.15 7.07
C LYS A 2 -13.85 12.82 5.63
N THR A 3 -13.40 13.83 4.90
CA THR A 3 -13.57 13.98 3.45
C THR A 3 -12.77 12.93 2.66
N ALA A 4 -13.21 12.58 1.45
CA ALA A 4 -12.47 11.69 0.53
C ALA A 4 -10.99 12.11 0.38
N GLN A 5 -10.71 13.41 0.49
CA GLN A 5 -9.36 13.97 0.50
C GLN A 5 -8.50 13.52 1.69
N GLN A 6 -9.06 13.40 2.90
CA GLN A 6 -8.32 12.85 4.05
C GLN A 6 -8.03 11.36 3.86
N ALA A 7 -8.93 10.60 3.23
CA ALA A 7 -8.66 9.20 2.89
C ALA A 7 -7.52 9.07 1.88
N ILE A 8 -7.45 9.99 0.91
CA ILE A 8 -6.33 10.09 -0.05
C ILE A 8 -5.03 10.41 0.70
N GLU A 9 -5.01 11.42 1.57
CA GLU A 9 -3.81 11.79 2.34
C GLU A 9 -3.29 10.64 3.22
N VAL A 10 -4.19 9.93 3.91
CA VAL A 10 -3.85 8.74 4.72
C VAL A 10 -3.32 7.61 3.81
N SER A 11 -3.84 7.47 2.60
CA SER A 11 -3.32 6.52 1.61
C SER A 11 -1.91 6.88 1.17
N ILE A 12 -1.58 8.17 0.93
CA ILE A 12 -0.21 8.65 0.64
C ILE A 12 0.74 8.15 1.73
N VAL A 13 0.39 8.38 2.99
CA VAL A 13 1.22 7.98 4.13
C VAL A 13 1.43 6.46 4.14
N ASN A 14 0.39 5.68 3.86
CA ASN A 14 0.51 4.23 3.77
C ASN A 14 1.42 3.79 2.60
N TYR A 15 1.42 4.51 1.47
CA TYR A 15 2.31 4.24 0.33
C TYR A 15 3.80 4.50 0.61
N LEU A 16 4.19 4.95 1.80
CA LEU A 16 5.59 4.91 2.25
C LEU A 16 6.09 3.48 2.50
N TRP A 17 5.21 2.48 2.52
CA TRP A 17 5.57 1.09 2.80
C TRP A 17 6.69 0.53 1.91
N PRO A 18 6.76 0.74 0.56
CA PRO A 18 7.82 0.15 -0.27
C PRO A 18 9.17 0.69 0.16
N SER A 19 9.24 2.01 0.35
CA SER A 19 10.38 2.78 0.81
C SER A 19 10.94 2.29 2.15
N LEU A 20 10.04 2.15 3.12
CA LEU A 20 10.38 1.65 4.46
C LEU A 20 10.83 0.19 4.37
N THR A 21 10.22 -0.63 3.52
CA THR A 21 10.66 -2.01 3.26
C THR A 21 12.09 -2.03 2.71
N VAL A 22 12.44 -1.16 1.77
CA VAL A 22 13.81 -1.11 1.26
C VAL A 22 14.80 -0.69 2.34
N LEU A 23 14.47 0.38 3.06
CA LEU A 23 15.29 0.88 4.15
C LEU A 23 15.51 -0.21 5.21
N ALA A 24 14.46 -0.93 5.58
CA ALA A 24 14.54 -2.04 6.50
C ALA A 24 15.44 -3.15 5.95
N PHE A 25 15.29 -3.57 4.69
CA PHE A 25 16.19 -4.56 4.09
C PHE A 25 17.66 -4.11 4.05
N VAL A 26 17.94 -2.82 3.84
CA VAL A 26 19.30 -2.27 3.92
C VAL A 26 19.83 -2.31 5.36
N ILE A 27 19.05 -1.84 6.34
CA ILE A 27 19.42 -1.82 7.77
C ILE A 27 19.71 -3.24 8.27
N PHE A 28 18.87 -4.20 7.90
CA PHE A 28 19.01 -5.60 8.29
C PHE A 28 19.98 -6.40 7.40
N ARG A 29 20.70 -5.73 6.48
CA ARG A 29 21.75 -6.28 5.60
C ARG A 29 21.27 -7.37 4.63
N GLU A 30 19.97 -7.40 4.34
CA GLU A 30 19.34 -8.27 3.34
C GLU A 30 19.43 -7.66 1.92
N LEU A 31 19.71 -6.36 1.82
CA LEU A 31 19.91 -5.63 0.56
C LEU A 31 21.16 -4.75 0.63
N LYS A 32 21.98 -4.77 -0.43
CA LYS A 32 23.11 -3.84 -0.56
C LYS A 32 22.59 -2.45 -0.91
N PHE A 33 23.00 -1.45 -0.14
CA PHE A 33 22.63 -0.07 -0.38
C PHE A 33 23.14 0.40 -1.75
N ASN A 34 22.27 1.10 -2.49
CA ASN A 34 22.58 1.70 -3.78
C ASN A 34 21.89 3.07 -3.87
N VAL A 35 22.58 4.11 -4.34
CA VAL A 35 22.02 5.46 -4.52
C VAL A 35 20.77 5.46 -5.41
N PHE A 36 20.67 4.54 -6.39
CA PHE A 36 19.48 4.39 -7.22
C PHE A 36 18.21 4.03 -6.43
N ILE A 37 18.34 3.39 -5.26
CA ILE A 37 17.22 3.11 -4.36
C ILE A 37 16.65 4.42 -3.80
N ILE A 38 17.50 5.35 -3.39
CA ILE A 38 17.09 6.66 -2.87
C ILE A 38 16.47 7.49 -3.99
N LEU A 39 17.02 7.44 -5.20
CA LEU A 39 16.45 8.14 -6.35
C LEU A 39 15.07 7.58 -6.70
N GLY A 40 14.92 6.26 -6.80
CA GLY A 40 13.62 5.62 -7.05
C GLY A 40 12.60 5.92 -5.96
N LEU A 41 13.04 6.01 -4.71
CA LEU A 41 12.23 6.46 -3.58
C LEU A 41 11.71 7.88 -3.76
N LEU A 42 12.60 8.84 -4.05
CA LEU A 42 12.23 10.24 -4.24
C LEU A 42 11.27 10.42 -5.42
N ILE A 43 11.53 9.72 -6.53
CA ILE A 43 10.66 9.71 -7.71
C ILE A 43 9.28 9.13 -7.35
N SER A 44 9.22 8.00 -6.65
CA SER A 44 7.95 7.37 -6.25
C SER A 44 7.12 8.26 -5.33
N ILE A 45 7.73 8.85 -4.29
CA ILE A 45 7.03 9.79 -3.40
C ILE A 45 6.52 11.00 -4.18
N SER A 46 7.35 11.56 -5.07
CA SER A 46 6.96 12.71 -5.90
C SER A 46 5.80 12.36 -6.83
N GLY A 47 5.84 11.19 -7.48
CA GLY A 47 4.77 10.70 -8.35
C GLY A 47 3.47 10.43 -7.60
N ILE A 48 3.53 9.87 -6.38
CA ILE A 48 2.35 9.66 -5.53
C ILE A 48 1.71 11.00 -5.15
N ILE A 49 2.52 11.96 -4.66
CA ILE A 49 2.06 13.31 -4.34
C ILE A 49 1.40 13.91 -5.58
N PHE A 50 2.02 13.79 -6.74
CA PHE A 50 1.52 14.36 -7.99
C PHE A 50 0.18 13.73 -8.46
N ILE A 51 0.11 12.40 -8.57
CA ILE A 51 -1.11 11.68 -9.01
C ILE A 51 -2.28 12.00 -8.09
N GLN A 52 -2.04 12.02 -6.78
CA GLN A 52 -3.10 12.25 -5.79
C GLN A 52 -3.43 13.74 -5.59
N THR A 53 -2.54 14.63 -6.00
CA THR A 53 -2.79 16.09 -6.09
C THR A 53 -3.57 16.47 -7.33
N GLY A 54 -3.80 15.53 -8.27
CA GLY A 54 -4.14 15.65 -9.69
C GLY A 54 -5.13 16.69 -10.21
N ASN A 55 -5.65 17.65 -9.42
CA ASN A 55 -6.30 18.89 -9.84
C ASN A 55 -6.41 20.00 -8.72
N GLY A 56 -5.59 20.02 -7.66
CA GLY A 56 -5.75 21.01 -6.58
C GLY A 56 -4.46 21.48 -5.89
N ASP A 57 -4.51 22.66 -5.26
CA ASP A 57 -3.41 23.25 -4.47
C ASP A 57 -2.99 22.29 -3.33
N PHE A 58 -1.93 21.52 -3.52
CA PHE A 58 -1.27 20.79 -2.45
C PHE A 58 -0.60 21.79 -1.51
N SER A 59 -1.36 22.27 -0.53
CA SER A 59 -0.84 23.10 0.54
C SER A 59 -0.35 22.21 1.68
N LEU A 60 0.96 22.26 1.94
CA LEU A 60 1.55 21.67 3.15
C LEU A 60 0.83 22.14 4.42
N GLY A 61 0.33 23.38 4.45
CA GLY A 61 -0.49 23.90 5.55
C GLY A 61 -1.77 23.10 5.77
N ARG A 62 -2.48 22.74 4.69
CA ARG A 62 -3.70 21.92 4.78
C ARG A 62 -3.43 20.49 5.27
N VAL A 63 -2.30 19.89 4.89
CA VAL A 63 -1.92 18.56 5.38
C VAL A 63 -1.65 18.60 6.88
N VAL A 64 -0.98 19.65 7.36
CA VAL A 64 -0.74 19.88 8.79
C VAL A 64 -2.06 20.11 9.54
N ASP A 65 -2.96 20.92 9.00
CA ASP A 65 -4.28 21.15 9.60
C ASP A 65 -5.12 19.86 9.64
N ASN A 66 -5.08 19.05 8.57
CA ASN A 66 -5.74 17.75 8.50
C ASN A 66 -5.13 16.74 9.49
N PHE A 67 -3.81 16.73 9.63
CA PHE A 67 -3.13 15.94 10.64
C PHE A 67 -3.58 16.34 12.05
N HIS A 68 -3.70 17.63 12.36
CA HIS A 68 -4.23 18.08 13.65
C HIS A 68 -5.70 17.70 13.86
N SER A 69 -6.51 17.67 12.80
CA SER A 69 -7.91 17.28 12.87
C SER A 69 -8.13 15.77 13.12
N ASN A 70 -7.22 14.92 12.64
CA ASN A 70 -7.35 13.47 12.75
C ASN A 70 -5.98 12.76 12.85
N PRO A 71 -5.19 13.05 13.90
CA PRO A 71 -3.81 12.58 13.99
C PRO A 71 -3.74 11.06 14.07
N LEU A 72 -4.75 10.43 14.67
CA LEU A 72 -4.83 8.99 14.86
C LEU A 72 -4.82 8.23 13.52
N SER A 73 -5.56 8.69 12.50
CA SER A 73 -5.58 8.02 11.19
C SER A 73 -4.23 8.07 10.48
N TYR A 74 -3.53 9.21 10.56
CA TYR A 74 -2.22 9.40 9.95
C TYR A 74 -1.14 8.57 10.67
N ILE A 75 -1.14 8.61 11.99
CA ILE A 75 -0.21 7.82 12.82
C ILE A 75 -0.42 6.32 12.56
N LEU A 76 -1.68 5.85 12.52
CA LEU A 76 -1.98 4.45 12.23
C LEU A 76 -1.53 4.02 10.83
N ALA A 77 -1.71 4.85 9.80
CA ALA A 77 -1.21 4.54 8.46
C ALA A 77 0.32 4.44 8.42
N PHE A 78 1.01 5.35 9.11
CA PHE A 78 2.47 5.32 9.21
C PHE A 78 2.97 4.08 9.98
N ILE A 79 2.34 3.76 11.11
CA ILE A 79 2.62 2.53 11.86
C ILE A 79 2.36 1.30 11.00
N GLY A 80 1.28 1.28 10.22
CA GLY A 80 0.97 0.21 9.27
C GLY A 80 2.09 -0.01 8.26
N ALA A 81 2.60 1.08 7.67
CA ALA A 81 3.72 1.02 6.73
C ALA A 81 5.02 0.49 7.39
N ILE A 82 5.28 0.84 8.65
CA ILE A 82 6.41 0.31 9.44
C ILE A 82 6.23 -1.19 9.72
N ILE A 83 5.06 -1.61 10.21
CA ILE A 83 4.75 -3.01 10.50
C ILE A 83 4.94 -3.86 9.24
N TRP A 84 4.49 -3.35 8.08
CA TRP A 84 4.68 -4.00 6.80
C TRP A 84 6.16 -4.17 6.43
N ALA A 85 6.97 -3.13 6.61
CA ALA A 85 8.41 -3.20 6.37
C ALA A 85 9.10 -4.25 7.25
N PHE A 86 8.78 -4.26 8.55
CA PHE A 86 9.28 -5.29 9.47
C PHE A 86 8.81 -6.69 9.08
N TYR A 87 7.54 -6.84 8.72
CA TYR A 87 6.99 -8.10 8.23
C TYR A 87 7.78 -8.64 7.03
N CYS A 88 8.12 -7.78 6.06
CA CYS A 88 8.90 -8.18 4.88
C CYS A 88 10.30 -8.69 5.26
N VAL A 89 10.99 -7.98 6.16
CA VAL A 89 12.33 -8.39 6.64
C VAL A 89 12.25 -9.70 7.43
N LEU A 90 11.30 -9.83 8.36
CA LEU A 90 11.11 -11.04 9.15
C LEU A 90 10.77 -12.23 8.25
N THR A 91 9.92 -12.03 7.24
CA THR A 91 9.57 -13.07 6.26
C THR A 91 10.81 -13.55 5.51
N LYS A 92 11.71 -12.65 5.10
CA LYS A 92 12.97 -13.05 4.46
C LYS A 92 13.88 -13.82 5.41
N LYS A 93 14.14 -13.26 6.59
CA LYS A 93 15.15 -13.73 7.53
C LYS A 93 14.74 -14.99 8.29
N MET A 94 13.47 -15.07 8.68
CA MET A 94 12.93 -16.12 9.54
C MET A 94 12.03 -17.10 8.79
N GLY A 95 11.69 -16.82 7.53
CA GLY A 95 10.80 -17.67 6.74
C GLY A 95 11.27 -19.11 6.64
N LYS A 96 12.60 -19.38 6.57
CA LYS A 96 13.17 -20.74 6.45
C LYS A 96 12.45 -21.62 5.39
N GLY A 97 11.94 -21.00 4.31
CA GLY A 97 11.15 -21.67 3.27
C GLY A 97 9.65 -21.82 3.56
N GLN A 98 9.18 -21.49 4.76
CA GLN A 98 7.77 -21.43 5.13
C GLN A 98 7.20 -20.03 4.89
N ASN A 99 5.92 -19.97 4.51
CA ASN A 99 5.23 -18.74 4.19
C ASN A 99 4.42 -18.24 5.41
N PRO A 100 4.86 -17.20 6.14
CA PRO A 100 4.16 -16.69 7.33
C PRO A 100 2.90 -15.88 6.99
N ILE A 101 2.52 -15.75 5.71
CA ILE A 101 1.36 -14.98 5.26
C ILE A 101 0.07 -15.39 5.98
N SER A 102 -0.09 -16.69 6.26
CA SER A 102 -1.29 -17.20 6.92
C SER A 102 -1.47 -16.64 8.34
N ILE A 103 -0.37 -16.47 9.08
CA ILE A 103 -0.39 -15.87 10.43
C ILE A 103 -0.72 -14.39 10.33
N PHE A 104 -0.15 -13.69 9.34
CA PHE A 104 -0.47 -12.29 9.08
C PHE A 104 -1.96 -12.09 8.76
N PHE A 105 -2.51 -12.89 7.83
CA PHE A 105 -3.94 -12.83 7.49
C PHE A 105 -4.84 -13.19 8.68
N LEU A 106 -4.44 -14.16 9.50
CA LEU A 106 -5.18 -14.49 10.72
C LEU A 106 -5.21 -13.29 11.68
N GLY A 107 -4.07 -12.62 11.88
CA GLY A 107 -3.99 -11.41 12.71
C GLY A 107 -4.85 -10.27 12.17
N VAL A 108 -4.82 -10.03 10.86
CA VAL A 108 -5.68 -9.03 10.20
C VAL A 108 -7.16 -9.38 10.38
N ALA A 109 -7.54 -10.64 10.12
CA ALA A 109 -8.92 -11.10 10.26
C ALA A 109 -9.42 -10.91 11.70
N LEU A 110 -8.65 -11.36 12.70
CA LEU A 110 -8.98 -11.18 14.12
C LEU A 110 -9.13 -9.69 14.48
N THR A 111 -8.22 -8.84 14.01
CA THR A 111 -8.29 -7.39 14.27
C THR A 111 -9.55 -6.77 13.67
N LEU A 112 -9.91 -7.15 12.44
CA LEU A 112 -11.11 -6.65 11.76
C LEU A 112 -12.40 -7.15 12.43
N TRP A 113 -12.44 -8.41 12.85
CA TRP A 113 -13.56 -8.96 13.62
C TRP A 113 -13.72 -8.27 14.97
N LEU A 114 -12.64 -8.06 15.72
CA LEU A 114 -12.67 -7.31 16.98
C LEU A 114 -13.16 -5.89 16.75
N LYS A 115 -12.66 -5.19 15.72
CA LYS A 115 -13.13 -3.85 15.36
C LYS A 115 -14.63 -3.83 15.07
N LEU A 116 -15.15 -4.83 14.34
CA LEU A 116 -16.58 -4.94 14.02
C LEU A 116 -17.42 -5.19 15.29
N LEU A 117 -16.93 -6.03 16.21
CA LEU A 117 -17.61 -6.30 17.48
C LEU A 117 -17.64 -5.06 18.39
N PHE A 118 -16.54 -4.31 18.46
CA PHE A 118 -16.43 -3.11 19.30
C PHE A 118 -17.04 -1.85 18.67
N SER A 119 -17.29 -1.81 17.36
CA SER A 119 -17.90 -0.63 16.70
C SER A 119 -19.39 -0.48 17.01
N GLY A 120 -20.05 -1.52 17.53
CA GLY A 120 -21.49 -1.52 17.83
C GLY A 120 -22.40 -1.38 16.61
N GLN A 121 -21.83 -1.31 15.41
CA GLN A 121 -22.52 -1.12 14.13
C GLN A 121 -22.24 -2.31 13.22
N VAL A 122 -22.92 -3.43 13.49
CA VAL A 122 -22.88 -4.60 12.60
C VAL A 122 -23.92 -4.41 11.50
N SER A 123 -23.62 -3.55 10.54
CA SER A 123 -24.38 -3.45 9.29
C SER A 123 -23.66 -4.28 8.23
N LEU A 124 -24.05 -5.56 8.10
CA LEU A 124 -23.58 -6.38 6.99
C LEU A 124 -24.34 -5.99 5.72
N PRO A 125 -23.64 -5.74 4.60
CA PRO A 125 -24.31 -5.50 3.32
C PRO A 125 -25.12 -6.74 2.90
N SER A 126 -26.15 -6.52 2.07
CA SER A 126 -26.94 -7.60 1.50
C SER A 126 -26.04 -8.57 0.73
N LEU A 127 -26.18 -9.88 0.98
CA LEU A 127 -25.43 -10.93 0.29
C LEU A 127 -26.09 -11.29 -1.04
N ASP A 128 -26.13 -10.35 -1.97
CA ASP A 128 -26.54 -10.63 -3.34
C ASP A 128 -25.40 -11.27 -4.15
N LEU A 129 -25.74 -11.89 -5.28
CA LEU A 129 -24.80 -12.64 -6.11
C LEU A 129 -23.62 -11.77 -6.57
N ASN A 130 -23.86 -10.49 -6.90
CA ASN A 130 -22.80 -9.60 -7.36
C ASN A 130 -21.82 -9.26 -6.22
N THR A 131 -22.33 -9.04 -5.00
CA THR A 131 -21.47 -8.82 -3.82
C THR A 131 -20.65 -10.05 -3.51
N ILE A 132 -21.25 -11.26 -3.58
CA ILE A 132 -20.53 -12.52 -3.34
C ILE A 132 -19.43 -12.73 -4.39
N LEU A 133 -19.75 -12.56 -5.67
CA LEU A 133 -18.77 -12.68 -6.76
C LEU A 133 -17.64 -11.67 -6.60
N SER A 134 -17.97 -10.42 -6.29
CA SER A 134 -16.97 -9.36 -6.06
C SER A 134 -16.06 -9.70 -4.87
N LEU A 135 -16.61 -10.24 -3.78
CA LEU A 135 -15.84 -10.71 -2.62
C LEU A 135 -14.91 -11.86 -2.98
N ILE A 136 -15.37 -12.85 -3.75
CA ILE A 136 -14.54 -13.99 -4.19
C ILE A 136 -13.39 -13.49 -5.07
N VAL A 137 -13.67 -12.65 -6.06
CA VAL A 137 -12.65 -12.10 -6.96
C VAL A 137 -11.64 -11.24 -6.19
N ALA A 138 -12.11 -10.35 -5.31
CA ALA A 138 -11.25 -9.51 -4.49
C ALA A 138 -10.38 -10.33 -3.53
N SER A 139 -10.97 -11.32 -2.84
CA SER A 139 -10.22 -12.19 -1.92
C SER A 139 -9.19 -13.06 -2.64
N ALA A 140 -9.53 -13.60 -3.81
CA ALA A 140 -8.58 -14.34 -4.65
C ALA A 140 -7.43 -13.45 -5.14
N ALA A 141 -7.73 -12.24 -5.64
CA ALA A 141 -6.73 -11.29 -6.09
C ALA A 141 -5.77 -10.87 -4.96
N ILE A 142 -6.32 -10.55 -3.78
CA ILE A 142 -5.55 -10.22 -2.58
C ILE A 142 -4.72 -11.43 -2.15
N GLY A 143 -5.33 -12.59 -1.95
CA GLY A 143 -4.66 -13.79 -1.46
C GLY A 143 -3.52 -14.25 -2.36
N LEU A 144 -3.75 -14.30 -3.68
CA LEU A 144 -2.73 -14.66 -4.67
C LEU A 144 -1.63 -13.61 -4.75
N GLY A 145 -1.98 -12.31 -4.72
CA GLY A 145 -1.00 -11.23 -4.73
C GLY A 145 -0.04 -11.30 -3.55
N TYR A 146 -0.58 -11.50 -2.34
CA TYR A 146 0.22 -11.66 -1.13
C TYR A 146 1.04 -12.96 -1.11
N ALA A 147 0.49 -14.06 -1.63
CA ALA A 147 1.24 -15.31 -1.79
C ALA A 147 2.42 -15.14 -2.75
N ALA A 148 2.20 -14.53 -3.92
CA ALA A 148 3.24 -14.22 -4.90
C ALA A 148 4.31 -13.27 -4.33
N TRP A 149 3.89 -12.24 -3.59
CA TRP A 149 4.79 -11.33 -2.89
C TRP A 149 5.73 -12.06 -1.94
N ASN A 150 5.18 -12.95 -1.10
CA ASN A 150 6.00 -13.70 -0.13
C ASN A 150 6.93 -14.72 -0.80
N ILE A 151 6.47 -15.40 -1.85
CA ILE A 151 7.35 -16.25 -2.66
C ILE A 151 8.50 -15.41 -3.25
N GLY A 152 8.19 -14.21 -3.76
CA GLY A 152 9.16 -13.26 -4.30
C GLY A 152 10.17 -12.76 -3.27
N ILE A 153 9.74 -12.47 -2.04
CA ILE A 153 10.65 -12.12 -0.94
C ILE A 153 11.57 -13.30 -0.61
N ILE A 154 11.01 -14.48 -0.37
CA ILE A 154 11.76 -15.65 0.12
C ILE A 154 12.75 -16.15 -0.93
N HIS A 155 12.30 -16.37 -2.17
CA HIS A 155 13.06 -17.05 -3.22
C HIS A 155 13.60 -16.12 -4.31
N GLY A 156 13.05 -14.92 -4.46
CA GLY A 156 13.39 -13.99 -5.54
C GLY A 156 14.54 -13.03 -5.22
N ASN A 157 14.85 -12.18 -6.20
CA ASN A 157 15.77 -11.05 -6.04
C ASN A 157 15.02 -9.85 -5.45
N ILE A 158 15.24 -9.59 -4.15
CA ILE A 158 14.59 -8.49 -3.41
C ILE A 158 14.82 -7.13 -4.08
N THR A 159 15.98 -6.89 -4.67
CA THR A 159 16.29 -5.65 -5.39
C THR A 159 15.31 -5.42 -6.54
N MET A 160 15.08 -6.46 -7.34
CA MET A 160 14.15 -6.39 -8.47
C MET A 160 12.71 -6.24 -7.99
N LEU A 161 12.33 -6.95 -6.91
CA LEU A 161 11.01 -6.88 -6.31
C LEU A 161 10.67 -5.45 -5.83
N VAL A 162 11.62 -4.82 -5.16
CA VAL A 162 11.54 -3.43 -4.69
C VAL A 162 11.42 -2.45 -5.85
N VAL A 163 12.30 -2.56 -6.85
CA VAL A 163 12.27 -1.67 -8.02
C VAL A 163 10.95 -1.81 -8.78
N ALA A 164 10.47 -3.04 -8.98
CA ALA A 164 9.17 -3.31 -9.57
C ALA A 164 8.01 -2.70 -8.77
N SER A 165 8.11 -2.65 -7.43
CA SER A 165 7.08 -2.06 -6.56
C SER A 165 6.95 -0.54 -6.74
N TYR A 166 8.00 0.17 -7.15
CA TYR A 166 7.90 1.59 -7.46
C TYR A 166 7.05 1.88 -8.71
N PHE A 167 6.86 0.89 -9.58
CA PHE A 167 5.93 0.98 -10.72
C PHE A 167 4.47 0.68 -10.34
N THR A 168 4.19 0.24 -9.11
CA THR A 168 2.83 -0.09 -8.68
C THR A 168 1.84 1.07 -8.87
N PRO A 169 2.13 2.32 -8.47
CA PRO A 169 1.21 3.43 -8.71
C PRO A 169 0.92 3.67 -10.20
N ILE A 170 1.92 3.48 -11.05
CA ILE A 170 1.84 3.65 -12.50
C ILE A 170 0.92 2.59 -13.10
N ILE A 171 1.21 1.32 -12.83
CA ILE A 171 0.43 0.18 -13.33
C ILE A 171 -1.00 0.24 -12.77
N SER A 172 -1.16 0.57 -11.50
CA SER A 172 -2.48 0.72 -10.88
C SER A 172 -3.30 1.84 -11.54
N SER A 173 -2.68 2.96 -11.88
CA SER A 173 -3.34 4.08 -12.55
C SER A 173 -3.75 3.71 -13.99
N LEU A 174 -2.88 3.01 -14.72
CA LEU A 174 -3.17 2.50 -16.06
C LEU A 174 -4.33 1.49 -16.05
N LEU A 175 -4.33 0.56 -15.10
CA LEU A 175 -5.42 -0.42 -14.95
C LEU A 175 -6.73 0.26 -14.55
N ALA A 176 -6.69 1.21 -13.61
CA ALA A 176 -7.87 1.98 -13.23
C ALA A 176 -8.45 2.75 -14.43
N MET A 177 -7.59 3.35 -15.27
CA MET A 177 -7.98 4.01 -16.51
C MET A 177 -8.72 3.06 -17.46
N LEU A 178 -8.16 1.87 -17.70
CA LEU A 178 -8.76 0.86 -18.58
C LEU A 178 -10.11 0.36 -18.05
N VAL A 179 -10.22 0.13 -16.74
CA VAL A 179 -11.44 -0.38 -16.10
C VAL A 179 -12.52 0.68 -16.02
N LEU A 180 -12.16 1.92 -15.68
CA LEU A 180 -13.11 3.03 -15.50
C LEU A 180 -13.43 3.77 -16.82
N GLN A 181 -12.74 3.43 -17.92
CA GLN A 181 -12.85 4.09 -19.22
C GLN A 181 -12.71 5.62 -19.13
N THR A 182 -11.78 6.09 -18.29
CA THR A 182 -11.48 7.51 -18.12
C THR A 182 -10.22 7.86 -18.91
N GLU A 183 -10.14 9.05 -19.51
CA GLU A 183 -8.92 9.46 -20.23
C GLU A 183 -7.90 10.04 -19.23
N LEU A 184 -6.75 9.37 -19.05
CA LEU A 184 -5.55 10.05 -18.57
C LEU A 184 -4.98 10.84 -19.75
N SER A 185 -4.94 12.17 -19.66
CA SER A 185 -4.31 12.97 -20.71
C SER A 185 -2.85 12.51 -20.92
N ILE A 186 -2.34 12.60 -22.15
CA ILE A 186 -0.94 12.25 -22.48
C ILE A 186 0.07 13.03 -21.61
N LEU A 187 -0.32 14.22 -21.12
CA LEU A 187 0.47 15.02 -20.18
C LEU A 187 0.67 14.30 -18.83
N SER A 188 -0.38 13.66 -18.31
CA SER A 188 -0.31 12.85 -17.08
C SER A 188 0.58 11.62 -17.22
N LEU A 189 0.75 11.06 -18.43
CA LEU A 189 1.59 9.88 -18.67
C LEU A 189 3.09 10.23 -18.79
N ILE A 190 3.42 11.36 -19.42
CA ILE A 190 4.80 11.85 -19.60
C ILE A 190 5.40 12.31 -18.26
N HIS A 191 4.58 12.80 -17.33
CA HIS A 191 5.02 13.19 -15.99
C HIS A 191 5.20 12.02 -15.00
N ILE A 192 4.87 10.79 -15.41
CA ILE A 192 4.97 9.57 -14.59
C ILE A 192 6.30 8.81 -14.83
N LEU A 193 6.94 9.00 -15.98
CA LEU A 193 8.23 8.40 -16.36
C LEU A 193 9.40 9.34 -16.05
#